data_AF-A0AA97CIU4-F1
#
_entry.id   AF-A0AA97CIU4-F1
#
_cell.length_a   1.000
_cell.length_b   1.000
_cell.length_c   1.000
_cell.angle_alpha   90.00
_cell.angle_beta   90.00
_cell.angle_gamma   90.00
#
_symmetry.space_group_name_H-M   'P 1'
#
loop_
_entity.id
_entity.type
_entity.pdbx_description
1 polymer ?
#
loop_
_entity_poly.entity_id
_entity_poly.type
_entity_poly.pdbx_seq_one_letter_code
_entity_poly.pdbx_strand_id
1 'polypeptide(L)'
;MNKQKVFKDNYVNTGARGVRNNNPGNIDYNKVNNWKGQLPFDKSIEPRFCRFENVTYGIRALMVLLRNYQRNHKIKTVSGLISRWAPNNENNTIAYINGVAKEIGVPPDEVISLDDKVTLINIAKAIVRHENGQQPYVDDVFESAFALI
;
A
#
# COMPACT_ATOMS: atom_id res chain seq x y z
N MET A 1 -19.95 -25.13 1.27
CA MET A 1 -19.90 -23.82 0.58
C MET A 1 -19.48 -22.78 1.63
N ASN A 2 -18.19 -22.46 1.70
CA ASN A 2 -17.65 -21.57 2.74
C ASN A 2 -18.16 -20.15 2.52
N LYS A 3 -19.07 -19.70 3.39
CA LYS A 3 -19.50 -18.30 3.44
C LYS A 3 -18.30 -17.44 3.83
N GLN A 4 -17.72 -16.73 2.87
CA GLN A 4 -16.75 -15.67 3.16
C GLN A 4 -17.41 -14.68 4.12
N LYS A 5 -16.84 -14.51 5.33
CA LYS A 5 -17.31 -13.55 6.32
C LYS A 5 -16.95 -12.14 5.84
N VAL A 6 -17.92 -11.46 5.26
CA VAL A 6 -17.90 -10.02 5.00
C VAL A 6 -17.82 -9.31 6.35
N PHE A 7 -16.83 -8.42 6.56
CA PHE A 7 -16.69 -7.63 7.79
C PHE A 7 -16.64 -6.12 7.50
N LYS A 8 -17.17 -5.37 8.48
CA LYS A 8 -17.29 -3.92 8.78
C LYS A 8 -17.38 -2.87 7.66
N ASP A 9 -16.85 -3.10 6.46
CA ASP A 9 -16.84 -2.16 5.34
C ASP A 9 -17.16 -2.84 3.99
N ASN A 10 -17.85 -4.00 4.00
CA ASN A 10 -18.22 -4.80 2.82
C ASN A 10 -17.06 -5.51 2.06
N TYR A 11 -15.93 -5.80 2.72
CA TYR A 11 -14.79 -6.49 2.07
C TYR A 11 -14.63 -7.97 2.49
N VAL A 12 -14.01 -8.75 1.59
CA VAL A 12 -13.65 -10.16 1.82
C VAL A 12 -12.54 -10.25 2.87
N ASN A 13 -12.80 -10.95 3.98
CA ASN A 13 -11.75 -11.26 4.95
C ASN A 13 -10.80 -12.32 4.38
N THR A 14 -9.60 -11.88 4.01
CA THR A 14 -8.55 -12.73 3.44
C THR A 14 -7.70 -13.43 4.49
N GLY A 15 -7.86 -13.07 5.77
CA GLY A 15 -6.94 -13.47 6.84
C GLY A 15 -5.56 -12.80 6.76
N ALA A 16 -5.31 -11.88 5.82
CA ALA A 16 -4.03 -11.16 5.73
C ALA A 16 -3.90 -10.10 6.83
N ARG A 17 -2.68 -9.93 7.37
CA ARG A 17 -2.37 -8.94 8.42
C ARG A 17 -2.73 -7.51 7.98
N GLY A 18 -2.36 -7.12 6.76
CA GLY A 18 -2.62 -5.78 6.25
C GLY A 18 -4.11 -5.46 6.19
N VAL A 19 -4.95 -6.43 5.81
CA VAL A 19 -6.41 -6.30 5.84
C VAL A 19 -6.94 -6.15 7.26
N ARG A 20 -6.49 -7.00 8.21
CA ARG A 20 -6.92 -6.91 9.62
C ARG A 20 -6.55 -5.57 10.28
N ASN A 21 -5.40 -5.02 9.92
CA ASN A 21 -4.88 -3.78 10.51
C ASN A 21 -5.42 -2.52 9.82
N ASN A 22 -6.27 -2.65 8.80
CA ASN A 22 -6.62 -1.55 7.88
C ASN A 22 -5.37 -0.87 7.30
N ASN A 23 -4.27 -1.62 7.15
CA ASN A 23 -2.98 -1.17 6.66
C ASN A 23 -2.55 -2.04 5.47
N PRO A 24 -3.19 -1.88 4.29
CA PRO A 24 -2.97 -2.80 3.17
C PRO A 24 -1.55 -2.78 2.62
N GLY A 25 -0.80 -1.70 2.82
CA GLY A 25 0.61 -1.60 2.44
C GLY A 25 1.59 -2.19 3.45
N ASN A 26 1.12 -2.70 4.61
CA ASN A 26 2.00 -3.12 5.71
C ASN A 26 3.02 -2.03 6.10
N ILE A 27 2.58 -0.78 6.22
CA ILE A 27 3.45 0.34 6.63
C ILE A 27 3.91 0.13 8.07
N ASP A 28 5.22 0.17 8.28
CA ASP A 28 5.85 0.09 9.60
C ASP A 28 5.46 1.27 10.49
N TYR A 29 5.21 0.98 11.77
CA TYR A 29 5.00 2.02 12.76
C TYR A 29 6.30 2.79 13.00
N ASN A 30 6.20 4.12 13.04
CA ASN A 30 7.26 4.99 13.48
C ASN A 30 6.67 6.14 14.29
N LYS A 31 7.21 6.39 15.49
CA LYS A 31 6.76 7.43 16.42
C LYS A 31 6.80 8.85 15.84
N VAL A 32 7.61 9.09 14.80
CA VAL A 32 7.72 10.41 14.16
C VAL A 32 6.64 10.65 13.11
N ASN A 33 5.96 9.59 12.66
CA ASN A 33 4.87 9.69 11.72
C ASN A 33 3.57 9.98 12.47
N ASN A 34 2.78 10.90 11.92
CA ASN A 34 1.45 11.23 12.43
C ASN A 34 0.42 11.06 11.32
N TRP A 35 0.15 9.81 10.92
CA TRP A 35 -0.78 9.53 9.84
C TRP A 35 -2.22 9.83 10.26
N LYS A 36 -2.99 10.48 9.38
CA LYS A 36 -4.43 10.70 9.59
C LYS A 36 -5.14 9.35 9.78
N GLY A 37 -5.94 9.24 10.85
CA GLY A 37 -6.70 8.03 11.17
C GLY A 37 -5.85 6.83 11.63
N GLN A 38 -4.58 7.03 11.99
CA GLN A 38 -3.77 6.00 12.62
C GLN A 38 -4.20 5.83 14.09
N LEU A 39 -4.44 4.58 14.47
CA LEU A 39 -4.76 4.22 15.84
C LEU A 39 -3.52 4.29 16.74
N PRO A 40 -3.70 4.50 18.06
CA PRO A 40 -2.61 4.40 19.03
C PRO A 40 -1.83 3.08 18.87
N PHE A 41 -0.51 3.21 18.89
CA PHE A 41 0.38 2.05 18.80
C PHE A 41 0.27 1.21 20.07
N ASP A 42 0.04 -0.09 19.89
CA ASP A 42 -0.10 -1.05 20.98
C ASP A 42 0.59 -2.35 20.56
N LYS A 43 1.75 -2.61 21.18
CA LYS A 43 2.58 -3.78 20.89
C LYS A 43 1.90 -5.11 21.23
N SER A 44 0.90 -5.09 22.13
CA SER A 44 0.15 -6.29 22.48
C SER A 44 -0.83 -6.71 21.38
N ILE A 45 -1.20 -5.79 20.48
CA ILE A 45 -2.12 -6.06 19.37
C ILE A 45 -1.37 -6.17 18.03
N GLU A 46 -0.47 -5.23 17.75
CA GLU A 46 0.38 -5.23 16.55
C GLU A 46 1.78 -4.69 16.90
N PRO A 47 2.82 -5.55 16.96
CA PRO A 47 4.12 -5.17 17.48
C PRO A 47 4.96 -4.32 16.53
N ARG A 48 4.62 -4.26 15.24
CA ARG A 48 5.48 -3.66 14.20
C ARG A 48 4.77 -2.64 13.32
N PHE A 49 3.57 -2.96 12.85
CA PHE A 49 2.92 -2.18 11.80
C PHE A 49 1.95 -1.12 12.33
N CYS A 50 1.70 -0.08 11.52
CA CYS A 50 0.59 0.83 11.77
C CYS A 50 -0.75 0.08 11.73
N ARG A 51 -1.71 0.57 12.51
CA ARG A 51 -3.13 0.23 12.40
C ARG A 51 -3.93 1.49 12.13
N PHE A 52 -4.99 1.37 11.33
CA PHE A 52 -5.83 2.52 10.97
C PHE A 52 -7.28 2.29 11.35
N GLU A 53 -8.02 3.38 11.56
CA GLU A 53 -9.45 3.35 11.87
C GLU A 53 -10.27 2.66 10.78
N ASN A 54 -9.89 2.85 9.51
CA ASN A 54 -10.48 2.21 8.33
C ASN A 54 -9.43 2.06 7.21
N VAL A 55 -9.75 1.24 6.22
CA VAL A 55 -8.86 0.94 5.09
C VAL A 55 -8.50 2.17 4.25
N THR A 56 -9.43 3.11 4.08
CA THR A 56 -9.22 4.35 3.30
C THR A 56 -8.04 5.14 3.85
N TYR A 57 -7.90 5.22 5.18
CA TYR A 57 -6.74 5.87 5.81
C TYR A 57 -5.43 5.11 5.60
N GLY A 58 -5.44 3.78 5.62
CA GLY A 58 -4.26 2.97 5.33
C GLY A 58 -3.78 3.11 3.88
N ILE A 59 -4.71 3.08 2.92
CA ILE A 59 -4.39 3.28 1.49
C ILE A 59 -3.91 4.71 1.25
N ARG A 60 -4.52 5.71 1.90
CA ARG A 60 -4.06 7.10 1.85
C ARG A 60 -2.62 7.21 2.35
N ALA A 61 -2.28 6.60 3.49
CA ALA A 61 -0.92 6.62 4.03
C ALA A 61 0.09 5.98 3.06
N LEU A 62 -0.26 4.87 2.42
CA LEU A 62 0.53 4.24 1.35
C LEU A 62 0.81 5.22 0.21
N MET A 63 -0.24 5.86 -0.32
CA MET A 63 -0.11 6.79 -1.44
C MET A 63 0.72 8.03 -1.09
N VAL A 64 0.53 8.61 0.11
CA VAL A 64 1.34 9.73 0.59
C VAL A 64 2.81 9.33 0.71
N LEU A 65 3.09 8.14 1.23
CA LEU A 65 4.47 7.65 1.39
C LEU A 65 5.18 7.51 0.04
N LEU A 66 4.49 6.97 -0.98
CA LEU A 66 5.02 6.87 -2.35
C LEU A 66 5.29 8.26 -2.95
N ARG A 67 4.35 9.22 -2.84
CA ARG A 67 4.59 10.60 -3.30
C ARG A 67 5.77 11.24 -2.59
N ASN A 68 5.94 11.00 -1.29
CA ASN A 68 7.09 11.50 -0.53
C ASN A 68 8.41 10.91 -1.04
N TYR A 69 8.44 9.63 -1.43
CA TYR A 69 9.61 9.03 -2.08
C TYR A 69 9.98 9.77 -3.37
N GLN A 70 9.00 10.07 -4.22
CA GLN A 70 9.27 10.82 -5.45
C GLN A 70 9.70 12.27 -5.20
N ARG A 71 8.99 12.98 -4.32
CA ARG A 71 9.20 14.42 -4.08
C ARG A 71 10.48 14.71 -3.31
N ASN A 72 10.73 13.96 -2.23
CA ASN A 72 11.81 14.24 -1.29
C ASN A 72 13.08 13.46 -1.61
N HIS A 73 12.97 12.29 -2.26
CA HIS A 73 14.12 11.43 -2.57
C HIS A 73 14.37 11.30 -4.09
N LYS A 74 13.58 11.97 -4.93
CA LYS A 74 13.73 12.01 -6.40
C LYS A 74 13.64 10.62 -7.05
N ILE A 75 12.94 9.69 -6.42
CA ILE A 75 12.74 8.33 -6.92
C ILE A 75 11.56 8.33 -7.89
N LYS A 76 11.82 8.12 -9.18
CA LYS A 76 10.83 8.29 -10.26
C LYS A 76 10.53 7.04 -11.08
N THR A 77 11.04 5.88 -10.67
CA THR A 77 10.86 4.61 -11.41
C THR A 77 10.21 3.57 -10.52
N VAL A 78 9.53 2.58 -11.11
CA VAL A 78 8.95 1.45 -10.36
C VAL A 78 10.05 0.72 -9.59
N SER A 79 11.17 0.45 -10.27
CA SER A 79 12.37 -0.18 -9.70
C SER A 79 12.83 0.55 -8.42
N GLY A 80 12.99 1.87 -8.48
CA GLY A 80 13.41 2.66 -7.33
C GLY A 80 12.36 2.75 -6.22
N LEU A 81 11.08 2.88 -6.58
CA LEU A 81 9.99 2.96 -5.60
C LEU A 81 9.88 1.67 -4.80
N ILE A 82 9.87 0.51 -5.48
CA ILE A 82 9.75 -0.79 -4.84
C ILE A 82 11.02 -1.20 -4.11
N SER A 83 12.20 -0.88 -4.64
CA SER A 83 13.47 -1.10 -3.92
C SER A 83 13.53 -0.34 -2.60
N ARG A 84 12.96 0.87 -2.54
CA ARG A 84 12.83 1.62 -1.30
C ARG A 84 11.72 1.09 -0.39
N TRP A 85 10.60 0.67 -0.97
CA TRP A 85 9.45 0.12 -0.24
C TRP A 85 9.80 -1.20 0.47
N ALA A 86 10.51 -2.09 -0.23
CA ALA A 86 10.86 -3.43 0.23
C ALA A 86 12.33 -3.77 -0.11
N PRO A 87 13.30 -3.25 0.67
CA PRO A 87 14.74 -3.34 0.35
C PRO A 87 15.38 -4.72 0.54
N ASN A 88 14.61 -5.78 0.85
CA ASN A 88 15.18 -7.08 1.26
C ASN A 88 15.16 -8.13 0.14
N ASN A 89 16.28 -8.85 0.02
CA ASN A 89 16.51 -10.03 -0.83
C ASN A 89 16.30 -9.76 -2.32
N GLU A 90 17.40 -9.54 -3.06
CA GLU A 90 17.42 -9.14 -4.48
C GLU A 90 16.43 -9.93 -5.34
N ASN A 91 16.37 -11.25 -5.19
CA ASN A 91 15.48 -12.11 -5.98
C ASN A 91 13.99 -11.80 -5.75
N ASN A 92 13.60 -11.53 -4.51
CA ASN A 92 12.22 -11.19 -4.18
C ASN A 92 11.89 -9.75 -4.60
N THR A 93 12.83 -8.81 -4.42
CA THR A 93 12.64 -7.42 -4.85
C THR A 93 12.52 -7.31 -6.37
N ILE A 94 13.32 -8.04 -7.16
CA ILE A 94 13.21 -8.07 -8.62
C ILE A 94 11.85 -8.62 -9.06
N ALA A 95 11.38 -9.71 -8.45
CA ALA A 95 10.06 -10.26 -8.75
C ALA A 95 8.93 -9.28 -8.42
N TYR A 96 9.05 -8.54 -7.31
CA TYR A 96 8.11 -7.49 -6.93
C TYR A 96 8.11 -6.34 -7.94
N ILE A 97 9.28 -5.81 -8.29
CA ILE A 97 9.44 -4.77 -9.30
C ILE A 97 8.77 -5.18 -10.61
N ASN A 98 9.07 -6.37 -11.11
CA ASN A 98 8.50 -6.89 -12.36
C ASN A 98 6.98 -7.06 -12.27
N GLY A 99 6.46 -7.51 -11.12
CA GLY A 99 5.02 -7.63 -10.89
C GLY A 99 4.30 -6.28 -10.96
N VAL A 100 4.82 -5.28 -10.27
CA VAL A 100 4.23 -3.92 -10.26
C VAL A 100 4.35 -3.26 -11.64
N ALA A 101 5.52 -3.34 -12.26
CA ALA A 101 5.78 -2.80 -13.60
C ALA A 101 4.80 -3.38 -14.63
N LYS A 102 4.61 -4.71 -14.60
CA LYS A 102 3.65 -5.42 -15.46
C LYS A 102 2.21 -4.99 -15.19
N GLU A 103 1.81 -4.84 -13.93
CA GLU A 103 0.42 -4.49 -13.56
C GLU A 103 0.06 -3.07 -14.02
N ILE A 104 1.02 -2.14 -14.03
CA ILE A 104 0.78 -0.75 -14.47
C ILE A 104 1.16 -0.48 -15.93
N GLY A 105 1.75 -1.46 -16.62
CA GLY A 105 2.02 -1.40 -18.07
C GLY A 105 3.25 -0.56 -18.47
N VAL A 106 4.25 -0.45 -17.60
CA VAL A 106 5.49 0.32 -17.89
C VAL A 106 6.75 -0.53 -17.66
N PRO A 107 7.87 -0.26 -18.34
CA PRO A 107 9.18 -0.78 -17.98
C PRO A 107 9.59 -0.40 -16.54
N PRO A 108 10.30 -1.27 -15.80
CA PRO A 108 10.72 -1.00 -14.42
C PRO A 108 11.43 0.33 -14.18
N ASP A 109 12.25 0.76 -15.15
CA ASP A 109 13.09 1.95 -15.07
C ASP A 109 12.53 3.15 -15.88
N GLU A 110 11.30 3.05 -16.39
CA GLU A 110 10.62 4.18 -17.00
C GLU A 110 10.31 5.26 -15.94
N VAL A 111 10.49 6.52 -16.32
CA VAL A 111 10.15 7.66 -15.48
C VAL A 111 8.64 7.83 -15.44
N ILE A 112 8.05 7.70 -14.25
CA ILE A 112 6.62 7.85 -14.00
C ILE A 112 6.32 9.04 -13.10
N SER A 113 5.07 9.51 -13.11
CA SER A 113 4.58 10.58 -12.23
C SER A 113 3.57 10.05 -11.22
N LEU A 114 3.85 10.21 -9.92
CA LEU A 114 2.89 9.93 -8.85
C LEU A 114 2.02 11.15 -8.49
N ASP A 115 2.18 12.26 -9.23
CA ASP A 115 1.18 13.33 -9.25
C ASP A 115 0.04 13.00 -10.24
N ASP A 116 0.25 12.06 -11.17
CA ASP A 116 -0.83 11.47 -11.95
C ASP A 116 -1.66 10.50 -11.09
N LYS A 117 -2.97 10.75 -11.02
CA LYS A 117 -3.89 9.99 -10.17
C LYS A 117 -3.92 8.51 -10.54
N VAL A 118 -4.03 8.22 -11.83
CA VAL A 118 -4.20 6.86 -12.33
C VAL A 118 -2.96 6.03 -12.02
N THR A 119 -1.77 6.57 -12.28
CA THR A 119 -0.48 5.95 -11.97
C THR A 119 -0.36 5.64 -10.48
N LEU A 120 -0.64 6.62 -9.61
CA LEU A 120 -0.54 6.43 -8.15
C LEU A 120 -1.52 5.37 -7.63
N ILE A 121 -2.77 5.39 -8.09
CA ILE A 121 -3.77 4.38 -7.72
C ILE A 121 -3.35 2.99 -8.18
N ASN A 122 -2.88 2.84 -9.42
CA ASN A 122 -2.48 1.55 -9.97
C ASN A 122 -1.29 0.94 -9.21
N ILE A 123 -0.29 1.75 -8.85
CA ILE A 123 0.84 1.28 -8.02
C ILE A 123 0.37 0.89 -6.62
N ALA A 124 -0.51 1.69 -6.01
CA ALA A 124 -1.06 1.36 -4.70
C ALA A 124 -1.82 0.03 -4.74
N LYS A 125 -2.65 -0.21 -5.78
CA LYS A 125 -3.34 -1.50 -5.98
C LYS A 125 -2.35 -2.66 -6.12
N ALA A 126 -1.30 -2.49 -6.92
CA ALA A 126 -0.28 -3.52 -7.14
C ALA A 126 0.50 -3.86 -5.86
N ILE A 127 0.89 -2.85 -5.07
CA ILE A 127 1.52 -3.05 -3.75
C ILE A 127 0.57 -3.80 -2.82
N VAL A 128 -0.70 -3.38 -2.72
CA VAL A 128 -1.69 -4.06 -1.88
C VAL A 128 -1.86 -5.53 -2.30
N ARG A 129 -1.89 -5.81 -3.60
CA ARG A 129 -1.95 -7.17 -4.13
C ARG A 129 -0.75 -7.99 -3.67
N HIS A 130 0.46 -7.47 -3.82
CA HIS A 130 1.68 -8.17 -3.44
C HIS A 130 1.72 -8.43 -1.93
N GLU A 131 1.44 -7.41 -1.11
CA GLU A 131 1.51 -7.47 0.35
C GLU A 131 0.49 -8.43 1.00
N ASN A 132 -0.66 -8.64 0.35
CA ASN A 132 -1.77 -9.43 0.92
C ASN A 132 -2.10 -10.67 0.09
N GLY A 133 -1.34 -10.95 -0.98
CA GLY A 133 -1.63 -11.99 -1.98
C GLY A 133 -2.84 -11.68 -2.88
N GLN A 134 -3.60 -10.62 -2.58
CA GLN A 134 -4.73 -10.14 -3.36
C GLN A 134 -5.01 -8.68 -3.03
N GLN A 135 -5.71 -8.00 -3.94
CA GLN A 135 -6.23 -6.66 -3.74
C GLN A 135 -7.76 -6.82 -3.58
N PRO A 136 -8.30 -6.79 -2.34
CA PRO A 136 -9.70 -7.17 -2.09
C PRO A 136 -10.67 -5.99 -2.05
N TYR A 137 -10.22 -4.78 -2.38
CA TYR A 137 -10.97 -3.54 -2.22
C TYR A 137 -11.53 -3.03 -3.55
N VAL A 138 -12.70 -2.41 -3.53
CA VAL A 138 -13.26 -1.76 -4.73
C VAL A 138 -12.53 -0.45 -5.03
N ASP A 139 -12.65 0.02 -6.27
CA ASP A 139 -11.98 1.22 -6.76
C ASP A 139 -12.33 2.48 -5.96
N ASP A 140 -13.58 2.59 -5.51
CA ASP A 140 -14.06 3.72 -4.70
C ASP A 140 -13.24 3.94 -3.42
N VAL A 141 -12.63 2.88 -2.85
CA VAL A 141 -11.75 3.02 -1.68
C VAL A 141 -10.47 3.76 -2.04
N PHE A 142 -9.87 3.45 -3.20
CA PHE A 142 -8.66 4.11 -3.67
C PHE A 142 -8.94 5.54 -4.09
N GLU A 143 -10.07 5.78 -4.75
CA GLU A 143 -10.52 7.12 -5.10
C GLU A 143 -10.79 7.97 -3.85
N SER A 144 -11.48 7.41 -2.85
CA SER A 144 -11.71 8.07 -1.56
C SER A 144 -10.40 8.33 -0.82
N ALA A 145 -9.45 7.40 -0.88
CA ALA A 145 -8.13 7.60 -0.29
C ALA A 145 -7.35 8.71 -1.00
N PHE A 146 -7.40 8.75 -2.34
CA PHE A 146 -6.76 9.77 -3.17
C PHE A 146 -7.31 11.17 -2.88
N ALA A 147 -8.62 11.31 -2.68
CA ALA A 147 -9.26 12.58 -2.35
C ALA A 147 -8.81 13.18 -0.99
N LEU A 148 -8.07 12.42 -0.17
CA LEU A 148 -7.56 12.84 1.14
C LEU A 148 -6.05 13.16 1.14
N ILE A 149 -5.38 13.14 -0.01
CA ILE A 149 -3.92 13.28 -0.16
C ILE A 149 -3.51 14.74 -0.36
#